data_AF-A0AAW9SNZ6-F1
#
_entry.id   AF-A0AAW9SNZ6-F1
#
_cell.length_a   1.000
_cell.length_b   1.000
_cell.length_c   1.000
_cell.angle_alpha   90.00
_cell.angle_beta   90.00
_cell.angle_gamma   90.00
#
_symmetry.space_group_name_H-M   'P 1'
#
loop_
_entity.id
_entity.type
_entity.pdbx_description
1 polymer ?
#
loop_
_entity_poly.entity_id
_entity_poly.type
_entity_poly.pdbx_seq_one_letter_code
_entity_poly.pdbx_strand_id
1 'polypeptide(L)'
;MKTTGLLLLAALALGACGGGANRADRGYISYTTPTKAFATGPVSNACLRGGRKAASTSLCGCVQAVADRSLSGSDQRLAAKFFADPHHAQEIRQSDNPNHEAFWKRYKAFSASAERTCTGA
;
A
#
# COMPACT_ATOMS: atom_id res chain seq x y z
N MET A 1 -27.14 -38.35 -37.65
CA MET A 1 -26.94 -39.83 -37.65
C MET A 1 -25.64 -40.05 -36.87
N LYS A 2 -25.58 -40.61 -35.66
CA LYS A 2 -26.28 -41.74 -35.04
C LYS A 2 -26.06 -41.68 -33.51
N THR A 3 -27.10 -42.06 -32.74
CA THR A 3 -27.13 -42.75 -31.42
C THR A 3 -26.42 -42.09 -30.23
N THR A 4 -27.08 -41.47 -29.23
CA THR A 4 -28.01 -41.98 -28.18
C THR A 4 -27.41 -43.04 -27.23
N GLY A 5 -27.41 -42.76 -25.92
CA GLY A 5 -27.23 -43.76 -24.84
C GLY A 5 -26.91 -43.13 -23.46
N LEU A 6 -27.93 -42.78 -22.67
CA LEU A 6 -28.34 -43.41 -21.38
C LEU A 6 -27.32 -43.25 -20.22
N LEU A 7 -27.52 -42.30 -19.31
CA LEU A 7 -28.24 -42.43 -18.01
C LEU A 7 -27.65 -43.48 -17.05
N LEU A 8 -26.95 -43.01 -16.01
CA LEU A 8 -26.86 -43.68 -14.71
C LEU A 8 -26.97 -42.63 -13.60
N LEU A 9 -28.16 -42.60 -13.00
CA LEU A 9 -28.51 -41.90 -11.76
C LEU A 9 -27.87 -42.63 -10.57
N ALA A 10 -27.20 -41.88 -9.69
CA ALA A 10 -26.95 -42.31 -8.31
C ALA A 10 -27.25 -41.11 -7.38
N ALA A 11 -28.52 -41.02 -6.96
CA ALA A 11 -28.96 -40.10 -5.92
C ALA A 11 -28.56 -40.66 -4.56
N LEU A 12 -27.52 -40.08 -3.96
CA LEU A 12 -27.18 -40.32 -2.56
C LEU A 12 -27.98 -39.35 -1.68
N ALA A 13 -29.12 -39.82 -1.18
CA ALA A 13 -29.84 -39.18 -0.10
C ALA A 13 -29.20 -39.59 1.23
N LEU A 14 -28.38 -38.71 1.82
CA LEU A 14 -28.00 -38.84 3.23
C LEU A 14 -29.00 -38.08 4.10
N GLY A 15 -29.53 -38.79 5.10
CA GLY A 15 -30.64 -38.37 5.94
C GLY A 15 -30.39 -37.10 6.76
N ALA A 16 -31.44 -36.28 6.86
CA ALA A 16 -31.56 -35.24 7.86
C ALA A 16 -32.03 -35.88 9.18
N CYS A 17 -31.25 -35.73 10.25
CA CYS A 17 -31.65 -36.03 11.61
C CYS A 17 -31.35 -34.81 12.50
N GLY A 18 -32.38 -34.32 13.22
CA GLY A 18 -32.30 -33.29 14.26
C GLY A 18 -32.35 -31.85 13.70
N GLY A 19 -33.33 -31.00 13.96
CA GLY A 19 -34.14 -30.83 15.18
C GLY A 19 -33.51 -29.74 16.05
N GLY A 20 -34.11 -28.54 16.10
CA GLY A 20 -33.82 -27.55 17.13
C GLY A 20 -33.81 -26.10 16.67
N ALA A 21 -34.93 -25.41 16.88
CA ALA A 21 -35.05 -23.97 16.76
C ALA A 21 -34.21 -23.21 17.82
N ASN A 22 -33.63 -22.09 17.39
CA ASN A 22 -33.29 -20.86 18.12
C ASN A 22 -32.58 -20.96 19.49
N ARG A 23 -31.24 -20.77 19.53
CA ARG A 23 -30.52 -20.16 20.67
C ARG A 23 -29.26 -19.40 20.20
N ALA A 24 -29.33 -18.08 20.36
CA ALA A 24 -28.26 -17.13 20.72
C ALA A 24 -26.91 -17.15 19.97
N ASP A 25 -26.62 -16.01 19.34
CA ASP A 25 -25.37 -15.24 19.48
C ASP A 25 -24.11 -16.09 19.77
N ARG A 26 -23.49 -16.60 18.70
CA ARG A 26 -22.24 -17.36 18.78
C ARG A 26 -21.37 -17.08 17.56
N GLY A 27 -20.42 -16.16 17.75
CA GLY A 27 -19.11 -16.11 17.09
C GLY A 27 -19.04 -16.57 15.65
N TYR A 28 -19.41 -15.68 14.71
CA TYR A 28 -18.87 -15.75 13.36
C TYR A 28 -17.36 -15.51 13.46
N ILE A 29 -16.55 -16.52 13.11
CA ILE A 29 -15.14 -16.30 12.77
C ILE A 29 -15.17 -15.37 11.56
N SER A 30 -15.03 -14.07 11.81
CA SER A 30 -14.61 -13.14 10.79
C SER A 30 -13.28 -13.65 10.28
N TYR A 31 -13.28 -14.18 9.06
CA TYR A 31 -12.13 -14.04 8.18
C TYR A 31 -11.92 -12.54 8.01
N THR A 32 -11.33 -11.90 9.02
CA THR A 32 -10.71 -10.59 8.87
C THR A 32 -9.67 -10.82 7.80
N THR A 33 -10.02 -10.49 6.56
CA THR A 33 -9.05 -10.38 5.48
C THR A 33 -7.95 -9.48 6.02
N PRO A 34 -6.71 -9.99 6.19
CA PRO A 34 -5.66 -9.20 6.78
C PRO A 34 -5.48 -7.94 5.94
N THR A 35 -5.76 -6.79 6.55
CA THR A 35 -5.51 -5.50 5.90
C THR A 35 -4.00 -5.36 5.81
N LYS A 36 -3.49 -5.19 4.59
CA LYS A 36 -2.07 -4.89 4.41
C LYS A 36 -1.79 -3.54 5.06
N ALA A 37 -1.03 -3.55 6.16
CA ALA A 37 -0.56 -2.33 6.77
C ALA A 37 0.57 -1.76 5.91
N PHE A 38 0.46 -0.49 5.55
CA PHE A 38 1.48 0.24 4.80
C PHE A 38 2.18 1.21 5.75
N ALA A 39 3.46 1.48 5.50
CA ALA A 39 4.19 2.45 6.31
C ALA A 39 3.51 3.83 6.19
N THR A 40 3.42 4.53 7.32
CA THR A 40 2.79 5.85 7.41
C THR A 40 3.78 6.86 7.97
N GLY A 41 3.67 8.10 7.50
CA GLY A 41 4.55 9.18 7.93
C GLY A 41 4.40 10.44 7.08
N PRO A 42 5.29 11.43 7.29
CA PRO A 42 5.23 12.70 6.57
C PRO A 42 5.27 12.55 5.05
N VAL A 43 6.08 11.62 4.53
CA VAL A 43 6.25 11.39 3.09
C VAL A 43 5.05 10.66 2.51
N SER A 44 4.53 9.60 3.15
CA SER A 44 3.31 8.91 2.67
C SER A 44 2.12 9.87 2.63
N ASN A 45 1.95 10.68 3.68
CA ASN A 45 0.84 11.62 3.80
C ASN A 45 0.92 12.72 2.72
N ALA A 46 2.12 13.22 2.45
CA ALA A 46 2.34 14.20 1.40
C ALA A 46 2.15 13.59 -0.01
N CYS A 47 2.62 12.36 -0.23
CA CYS A 47 2.43 11.61 -1.46
C CYS A 47 0.94 11.41 -1.79
N LEU A 48 0.14 10.98 -0.81
CA LEU A 48 -1.31 10.79 -0.97
C LEU A 48 -2.02 12.12 -1.24
N ARG A 49 -1.68 13.17 -0.46
CA ARG A 49 -2.25 14.52 -0.66
C ARG A 49 -1.90 15.14 -2.01
N GLY A 50 -0.74 14.79 -2.58
CA GLY A 50 -0.32 15.25 -3.89
C GLY A 50 -1.25 14.83 -5.03
N GLY A 51 -2.19 13.90 -4.78
CA GLY A 51 -3.39 13.69 -5.60
C GLY A 51 -3.13 13.28 -7.05
N ARG A 52 -1.91 12.86 -7.39
CA ARG A 52 -1.59 12.39 -8.75
C ARG A 52 -2.32 11.07 -8.99
N LYS A 53 -2.75 10.81 -10.23
CA LYS A 53 -3.50 9.60 -10.61
C LYS A 53 -2.85 8.27 -10.17
N ALA A 54 -1.54 8.26 -9.98
CA ALA A 54 -0.78 7.08 -9.56
C ALA A 54 -0.60 6.96 -8.02
N ALA A 55 -1.01 7.93 -7.23
CA ALA A 55 -0.86 7.89 -5.78
C ALA A 55 -1.84 6.87 -5.17
N SER A 56 -1.32 5.78 -4.63
CA SER A 56 -2.06 4.75 -3.90
C SER A 56 -1.49 4.60 -2.49
N THR A 57 -2.28 4.09 -1.54
CA THR A 57 -1.79 3.79 -0.17
C THR A 57 -0.60 2.82 -0.21
N SER A 58 -0.61 1.89 -1.16
CA SER A 58 0.46 0.92 -1.36
C SER A 58 1.75 1.57 -1.85
N LEU A 59 1.68 2.37 -2.91
CA LEU A 59 2.82 3.12 -3.44
C LEU A 59 3.38 4.10 -2.41
N CYS A 60 2.53 4.95 -1.85
CA CYS A 60 2.97 5.98 -0.91
C CYS A 60 3.52 5.37 0.40
N GLY A 61 3.01 4.21 0.81
CA GLY A 61 3.58 3.44 1.92
C GLY A 61 4.93 2.82 1.60
N CYS A 62 5.11 2.26 0.39
CA CYS A 62 6.42 1.79 -0.07
C CYS A 62 7.46 2.92 -0.06
N VAL A 63 7.08 4.09 -0.60
CA VAL A 63 7.95 5.28 -0.62
C VAL A 63 8.30 5.73 0.80
N GLN A 64 7.34 5.71 1.75
CA GLN A 64 7.61 6.02 3.14
C GLN A 64 8.56 5.03 3.81
N ALA A 65 8.39 3.72 3.58
CA ALA A 65 9.31 2.72 4.11
C ALA A 65 10.75 2.90 3.59
N VAL A 66 10.90 3.29 2.32
CA VAL A 66 12.21 3.65 1.76
C VAL A 66 12.73 4.97 2.37
N ALA A 67 11.86 5.92 2.70
CA ALA A 67 12.25 7.14 3.39
C ALA A 67 12.74 6.86 4.82
N ASP A 68 12.08 5.99 5.57
CA ASP A 68 12.42 5.64 6.96
C ASP A 68 13.83 5.05 7.10
N ARG A 69 14.27 4.29 6.10
CA ARG A 69 15.63 3.73 6.07
C ARG A 69 16.69 4.67 5.50
N SER A 70 16.29 5.72 4.77
CA SER A 70 17.23 6.53 3.95
C SER A 70 17.36 7.98 4.41
N LEU A 71 16.35 8.50 5.12
CA LEU A 71 16.23 9.90 5.49
C LEU A 71 16.00 10.04 6.99
N SER A 72 16.65 11.03 7.59
CA SER A 72 16.34 11.46 8.96
C SER A 72 14.92 12.05 9.04
N GLY A 73 14.35 12.13 10.26
CA GLY A 73 13.02 12.74 10.44
C GLY A 73 12.93 14.19 9.95
N SER A 74 14.01 14.98 10.06
CA SER A 74 14.08 16.33 9.49
C SER A 74 14.13 16.31 7.96
N ASP A 75 14.92 15.42 7.37
CA ASP A 75 14.99 15.27 5.91
C ASP A 75 13.63 14.82 5.36
N GLN A 76 12.92 13.91 6.04
CA GLN A 76 11.57 13.48 5.65
C GLN A 76 10.57 14.64 5.65
N ARG A 77 10.61 15.51 6.68
CA ARG A 77 9.74 16.71 6.72
C ARG A 77 10.05 17.68 5.59
N LEU A 78 11.33 17.87 5.26
CA LEU A 78 11.73 18.71 4.13
C LEU A 78 11.28 18.08 2.80
N ALA A 79 11.53 16.79 2.60
CA ALA A 79 11.09 16.05 1.41
C ALA A 79 9.56 16.08 1.24
N ALA A 80 8.80 15.98 2.34
CA ALA A 80 7.34 16.07 2.33
C ALA A 80 6.84 17.43 1.81
N LYS A 81 7.58 18.53 2.06
CA LYS A 81 7.22 19.86 1.52
C LYS A 81 7.29 19.90 0.00
N PHE A 82 8.21 19.18 -0.63
CA PHE A 82 8.37 19.17 -2.09
C PHE A 82 7.15 18.63 -2.85
N PHE A 83 6.34 17.78 -2.20
CA PHE A 83 5.09 17.29 -2.79
C PHE A 83 4.00 18.37 -2.83
N ALA A 84 3.99 19.27 -1.83
CA ALA A 84 3.04 20.37 -1.76
C ALA A 84 3.52 21.59 -2.56
N ASP A 85 4.82 21.84 -2.55
CA ASP A 85 5.47 22.92 -3.26
C ASP A 85 6.70 22.41 -4.04
N PRO A 86 6.52 22.08 -5.33
CA PRO A 86 7.62 21.68 -6.19
C PRO A 86 8.67 22.79 -6.41
N HIS A 87 8.33 24.07 -6.20
CA HIS A 87 9.28 25.18 -6.34
C HIS A 87 10.34 25.13 -5.24
N HIS A 88 9.94 24.78 -4.01
CA HIS A 88 10.86 24.62 -2.89
C HIS A 88 11.97 23.59 -3.17
N ALA A 89 11.69 22.55 -3.97
CA ALA A 89 12.73 21.60 -4.39
C ALA A 89 13.80 22.26 -5.28
N GLN A 90 13.41 23.23 -6.11
CA GLN A 90 14.35 23.99 -6.94
C GLN A 90 15.21 24.93 -6.10
N GLU A 91 14.61 25.63 -5.13
CA GLU A 91 15.34 26.49 -4.19
C GLU A 91 16.41 25.70 -3.44
N ILE A 92 16.05 24.55 -2.87
CA ILE A 92 16.99 23.69 -2.15
C ILE A 92 18.09 23.16 -3.06
N ARG A 93 17.76 22.79 -4.30
CA ARG A 93 18.74 22.29 -5.29
C ARG A 93 19.75 23.35 -5.71
N GLN A 94 19.34 24.61 -5.77
CA GLN A 94 20.18 25.74 -6.23
C GLN A 94 20.87 26.48 -5.09
N SER A 95 20.58 26.12 -3.84
CA SER A 95 21.12 26.80 -2.67
C SER A 95 22.60 26.45 -2.43
N ASP A 96 23.40 27.47 -2.13
CA ASP A 96 24.81 27.34 -1.70
C ASP A 96 24.96 26.91 -0.22
N ASN A 97 23.87 26.52 0.46
CA ASN A 97 23.93 26.08 1.85
C ASN A 97 24.44 24.62 1.94
N PRO A 98 25.53 24.34 2.69
CA PRO A 98 26.08 22.98 2.80
C PRO A 98 25.09 21.94 3.32
N ASN A 99 24.15 22.34 4.18
CA ASN A 99 23.12 21.43 4.71
C ASN A 99 22.11 21.06 3.62
N HIS A 100 21.76 21.99 2.72
CA HIS A 100 20.89 21.74 1.58
C HIS A 100 21.57 20.80 0.59
N GLU A 101 22.86 20.99 0.32
CA GLU A 101 23.62 20.08 -0.54
C GLU A 101 23.69 18.66 0.04
N ALA A 102 23.96 18.54 1.35
CA ALA A 102 24.03 17.25 2.02
C ALA A 102 22.67 16.54 2.02
N PHE A 103 21.59 17.28 2.29
CA PHE A 103 20.23 16.79 2.14
C PHE A 103 19.95 16.34 0.70
N TRP A 104 20.33 17.14 -0.30
CA TRP A 104 20.06 16.85 -1.70
C TRP A 104 20.76 15.56 -2.16
N LYS A 105 21.97 15.30 -1.67
CA LYS A 105 22.67 14.01 -1.90
C LYS A 105 21.85 12.83 -1.35
N ARG A 106 21.36 12.92 -0.10
CA ARG A 106 20.52 11.88 0.52
C ARG A 106 19.18 11.73 -0.21
N TYR A 107 18.53 12.84 -0.55
CA TYR A 107 17.26 12.86 -1.26
C TYR A 107 17.36 12.20 -2.64
N LYS A 108 18.43 12.43 -3.41
CA LYS A 108 18.68 11.73 -4.68
C LYS A 108 18.87 10.23 -4.50
N ALA A 109 19.60 9.80 -3.48
CA ALA A 109 19.78 8.38 -3.19
C ALA A 109 18.46 7.71 -2.80
N PHE A 110 17.68 8.37 -1.94
CA PHE A 110 16.33 7.97 -1.54
C PHE A 110 15.40 7.82 -2.75
N SER A 111 15.29 8.86 -3.58
CA SER A 111 14.37 8.88 -4.74
C SER A 111 14.72 7.79 -5.75
N ALA A 112 16.00 7.65 -6.10
CA ALA A 112 16.44 6.57 -6.98
C ALA A 112 16.16 5.18 -6.38
N SER A 113 16.29 5.01 -5.07
CA SER A 113 15.91 3.76 -4.40
C SER A 113 14.41 3.52 -4.43
N ALA A 114 13.60 4.55 -4.20
CA ALA A 114 12.14 4.43 -4.23
C ALA A 114 11.65 4.08 -5.64
N GLU A 115 12.21 4.69 -6.68
CA GLU A 115 11.92 4.35 -8.08
C GLU A 115 12.20 2.88 -8.38
N ARG A 116 13.36 2.34 -7.96
CA ARG A 116 13.68 0.92 -8.20
C ARG A 116 12.84 -0.05 -7.38
N THR A 117 12.45 0.33 -6.17
CA THR A 117 11.78 -0.58 -5.21
C THR A 117 10.26 -0.54 -5.35
N CYS A 118 9.68 0.62 -5.67
CA CYS A 118 8.24 0.84 -5.59
C CYS A 118 7.54 0.87 -6.96
N THR A 119 8.24 0.61 -8.06
CA THR A 119 7.63 0.38 -9.37
C THR A 119 6.76 -0.89 -9.32
N GLY A 120 5.44 -0.73 -9.34
CA GLY A 120 4.46 -1.81 -9.26
C GLY A 120 3.71 -1.93 -7.93
N ALA A 121 3.95 -1.01 -6.99
CA ALA A 121 3.22 -0.89 -5.73
C ALA A 121 1.85 -0.20 -5.89
#